data_AF-A0A9P5V2R4-F1
#
_entry.id   AF-A0A9P5V2R4-F1
#
_cell.length_a   1.000
_cell.length_b   1.000
_cell.length_c   1.000
_cell.angle_alpha   90.00
_cell.angle_beta   90.00
_cell.angle_gamma   90.00
#
_symmetry.space_group_name_H-M   'P 1'
#
loop_
_entity.id
_entity.type
_entity.pdbx_description
1 polymer ?
#
loop_
_entity_poly.entity_id
_entity_poly.type
_entity_poly.pdbx_seq_one_letter_code
_entity_poly.pdbx_strand_id
1 'polypeptide(L)'
;MSIYRPEDEPQEAGQQQEQQTATMTETAPTLVFPPLTHQRLENCAFSAWYPKFRSLTIKSKIIHLPEDFVSYLNADGVFIPGQSGLTLALSDSEDDSDDEDISDADRFKALQEATFRQRAKAGEDDSSDDDEDDESEQGETPLPHFPGLEREIEQTIEEFEGAVFPKLNWSSPRDASWIAATNTLKCQNVADIFLLLKSSDFIAHDLAHAYEDCSDAAVVAVEGIERVRERPETVELVLRKWFDLAPSMEFRCFVRDNKLVGISQRDMTYYDFLRGIQEELEDKIVDFFEDKINGHFPDSDYTFDVYITRNRDRIYLIDFNPFAQKTDSLLFEWQELLLLNLDDKDTELQLPIMRLLESEAAGRHMQQPFSFNRYPADVTDLSNGQTVAEFAEAFYKKVQAAAVTD
;
A
#
# COMPACT_ATOMS: atom_id res chain seq x y z
N MET A 1 12.95 -70.52 47.13
CA MET A 1 11.74 -70.93 47.88
C MET A 1 11.39 -69.77 48.81
N SER A 2 10.18 -69.29 49.00
CA SER A 2 8.84 -69.57 48.46
C SER A 2 7.94 -68.54 49.16
N ILE A 3 7.17 -67.76 48.38
CA ILE A 3 5.76 -67.41 48.57
C ILE A 3 5.29 -67.01 50.00
N TYR A 4 4.79 -65.78 50.18
CA TYR A 4 3.39 -65.47 50.57
C TYR A 4 3.13 -63.95 50.80
N ARG A 5 2.03 -63.47 50.21
CA ARG A 5 1.22 -62.24 50.46
C ARG A 5 -0.05 -62.71 51.24
N PRO A 6 -1.02 -61.91 51.77
CA PRO A 6 -1.21 -60.45 51.76
C PRO A 6 -1.97 -59.83 53.00
N GLU A 7 -2.32 -58.53 52.89
CA GLU A 7 -3.41 -57.67 53.47
C GLU A 7 -3.47 -57.30 54.98
N ASP A 8 -3.42 -55.99 55.28
CA ASP A 8 -4.59 -55.15 55.64
C ASP A 8 -4.19 -53.64 55.80
N GLU A 9 -4.98 -52.74 55.19
CA GLU A 9 -4.98 -51.26 55.28
C GLU A 9 -5.79 -50.77 56.51
N PRO A 10 -5.77 -49.50 57.01
CA PRO A 10 -5.93 -48.24 56.22
C PRO A 10 -5.29 -46.91 56.75
N GLN A 11 -5.26 -45.91 55.83
CA GLN A 11 -5.46 -44.44 55.92
C GLN A 11 -4.90 -43.57 57.09
N GLU A 12 -4.08 -42.54 56.78
CA GLU A 12 -4.44 -41.10 56.82
C GLU A 12 -3.27 -40.11 56.57
N ALA A 13 -3.60 -39.00 55.89
CA ALA A 13 -3.00 -37.64 55.90
C ALA A 13 -1.58 -37.39 55.34
N GLY A 14 -1.51 -37.21 54.01
CA GLY A 14 -0.41 -36.51 53.32
C GLY A 14 -0.62 -35.00 53.29
N GLN A 15 0.42 -34.25 53.66
CA GLN A 15 0.48 -32.79 53.68
C GLN A 15 0.45 -32.22 52.25
N GLN A 16 -0.45 -31.25 52.01
CA GLN A 16 -0.44 -30.41 50.81
C GLN A 16 0.62 -29.31 50.97
N GLN A 17 1.61 -29.28 50.08
CA GLN A 17 2.41 -28.07 49.81
C GLN A 17 1.87 -27.46 48.52
N GLU A 18 1.23 -26.30 48.65
CA GLU A 18 0.86 -25.43 47.53
C GLU A 18 2.14 -24.94 46.83
N GLN A 19 2.37 -25.41 45.60
CA GLN A 19 3.25 -24.72 44.66
C GLN A 19 2.42 -23.62 43.99
N GLN A 20 2.65 -22.37 44.41
CA GLN A 20 2.20 -21.20 43.66
C GLN A 20 3.03 -21.09 42.39
N THR A 21 2.47 -21.56 41.28
CA THR A 21 2.87 -21.17 39.93
C THR A 21 2.45 -19.72 39.71
N ALA A 22 3.39 -18.79 39.91
CA ALA A 22 3.23 -17.41 39.46
C ALA A 22 3.15 -17.41 37.92
N THR A 23 1.93 -17.35 37.41
CA THR A 23 1.65 -16.98 36.02
C THR A 23 1.88 -15.48 35.93
N MET A 24 3.08 -15.07 35.54
CA MET A 24 3.33 -13.71 35.08
C MET A 24 2.67 -13.59 33.70
N THR A 25 1.43 -13.10 33.66
CA THR A 25 0.88 -12.52 32.43
C THR A 25 1.62 -11.22 32.19
N GLU A 26 2.75 -11.32 31.50
CA GLU A 26 3.48 -10.19 30.94
C GLU A 26 2.52 -9.50 29.96
N THR A 27 1.90 -8.42 30.41
CA THR A 27 1.08 -7.57 29.55
C THR A 27 2.04 -6.92 28.57
N ALA A 28 1.86 -7.20 27.28
CA ALA A 28 2.69 -6.60 26.23
C ALA A 28 2.73 -5.08 26.44
N PRO A 29 3.91 -4.44 26.41
CA PRO A 29 4.03 -3.01 26.62
C PRO A 29 3.15 -2.29 25.61
N THR A 30 2.19 -1.51 26.10
CA THR A 30 1.29 -0.76 25.24
C THR A 30 2.10 0.35 24.58
N LEU A 31 2.29 0.26 23.27
CA LEU A 31 3.00 1.28 22.51
C LEU A 31 2.20 2.57 22.49
N VAL A 32 2.75 3.61 23.11
CA VAL A 32 2.14 4.94 23.11
C VAL A 32 2.67 5.71 21.91
N PHE A 33 1.92 5.68 20.82
CA PHE A 33 2.17 6.52 19.67
C PHE A 33 1.70 7.96 19.93
N PRO A 34 2.35 8.97 19.33
CA PRO A 34 1.76 10.29 19.21
C PRO A 34 0.41 10.17 18.47
N PRO A 35 -0.69 10.72 19.01
CA PRO A 35 -2.02 10.51 18.45
C PRO A 35 -2.08 10.99 17.00
N LEU A 36 -2.52 10.11 16.08
CA LEU A 36 -2.76 10.50 14.71
C LEU A 36 -4.00 11.40 14.70
N THR A 37 -3.86 12.62 14.20
CA THR A 37 -4.96 13.55 14.03
C THR A 37 -5.22 13.80 12.55
N HIS A 38 -6.42 14.27 12.21
CA HIS A 38 -6.77 14.68 10.86
C HIS A 38 -5.75 15.68 10.32
N GLN A 39 -5.36 16.68 11.12
CA GLN A 39 -4.37 17.67 10.71
C GLN A 39 -3.00 17.06 10.40
N ARG A 40 -2.55 16.07 11.18
CA ARG A 40 -1.26 15.38 10.94
C ARG A 40 -1.30 14.54 9.66
N LEU A 41 -2.43 13.92 9.36
CA LEU A 41 -2.61 13.21 8.10
C LEU A 41 -2.65 14.18 6.91
N GLU A 42 -3.38 15.30 7.04
CA GLU A 42 -3.42 16.36 6.02
C GLU A 42 -2.04 16.98 5.77
N ASN A 43 -1.22 17.16 6.81
CA ASN A 43 0.15 17.63 6.65
C ASN A 43 1.01 16.69 5.78
N CYS A 44 0.67 15.40 5.73
CA CYS A 44 1.31 14.39 4.88
C CYS A 44 0.69 14.32 3.47
N ALA A 45 -0.43 14.99 3.20
CA ALA A 45 -1.02 15.04 1.86
C ALA A 45 -0.07 15.74 0.88
N PHE A 46 -0.03 15.27 -0.37
CA PHE A 46 0.92 15.73 -1.37
C PHE A 46 0.83 17.24 -1.60
N SER A 47 -0.37 17.82 -1.74
CA SER A 47 -0.55 19.28 -1.86
C SER A 47 -0.10 20.08 -0.65
N ALA A 48 -0.08 19.51 0.56
CA ALA A 48 0.34 20.22 1.76
C ALA A 48 1.86 20.44 1.79
N TRP A 49 2.63 19.41 1.45
CA TRP A 49 4.09 19.48 1.53
C TRP A 49 4.77 19.86 0.20
N TYR A 50 4.21 19.49 -0.95
CA TYR A 50 4.83 19.71 -2.26
C TYR A 50 5.22 21.17 -2.55
N PRO A 51 4.38 22.19 -2.25
CA PRO A 51 4.76 23.59 -2.50
C PRO A 51 6.02 24.02 -1.73
N LYS A 52 6.22 23.51 -0.51
CA LYS A 52 7.38 23.83 0.33
C LYS A 52 8.65 23.12 -0.14
N PHE A 53 8.51 21.87 -0.60
CA PHE A 53 9.66 21.02 -0.96
C PHE A 53 9.83 20.81 -2.47
N ARG A 54 9.18 21.62 -3.31
CA ARG A 54 9.18 21.50 -4.78
C ARG A 54 10.58 21.36 -5.40
N SER A 55 11.59 22.04 -4.85
CA SER A 55 12.98 21.98 -5.35
C SER A 55 13.74 20.71 -4.96
N LEU A 56 13.22 19.95 -3.99
CA LEU A 56 13.87 18.75 -3.44
C LEU A 56 13.25 17.46 -3.93
N THR A 57 12.11 17.51 -4.63
CA THR A 57 11.38 16.34 -5.10
C THR A 57 11.31 16.31 -6.62
N ILE A 58 10.78 15.23 -7.17
CA ILE A 58 10.55 15.07 -8.60
C ILE A 58 9.43 16.02 -9.04
N LYS A 59 9.52 16.57 -10.25
CA LYS A 59 8.50 17.46 -10.81
C LYS A 59 7.16 16.73 -10.86
N SER A 60 6.12 17.35 -10.31
CA SER A 60 4.77 16.81 -10.24
C SER A 60 3.74 17.90 -10.50
N LYS A 61 2.55 17.50 -10.93
CA LYS A 61 1.37 18.35 -11.09
C LYS A 61 0.21 17.74 -10.30
N ILE A 62 -0.55 18.62 -9.67
CA ILE A 62 -1.68 18.26 -8.80
C ILE A 62 -2.95 18.68 -9.54
N ILE A 63 -3.86 17.73 -9.73
CA ILE A 63 -5.15 17.91 -10.41
C ILE A 63 -6.25 17.59 -9.38
N HIS A 64 -7.18 18.51 -9.14
CA HIS A 64 -8.30 18.23 -8.23
C HIS A 64 -9.30 17.33 -8.94
N LEU A 65 -9.65 16.20 -8.32
CA LEU A 65 -10.58 15.25 -8.90
C LEU A 65 -12.02 15.75 -8.71
N PRO A 66 -12.85 15.73 -9.76
CA PRO A 66 -14.26 16.06 -9.62
C PRO A 66 -15.01 14.93 -8.90
N GLU A 67 -16.09 15.26 -8.19
CA GLU A 67 -16.82 14.31 -7.32
C GLU A 67 -17.44 13.14 -8.12
N ASP A 68 -17.79 13.37 -9.38
CA ASP A 68 -18.27 12.34 -10.30
C ASP A 68 -17.19 11.30 -10.61
N PHE A 69 -15.93 11.73 -10.78
CA PHE A 69 -14.79 10.83 -10.95
C PHE A 69 -14.45 10.06 -9.67
N VAL A 70 -14.53 10.72 -8.51
CA VAL A 70 -14.37 10.05 -7.20
C VAL A 70 -15.44 8.98 -7.00
N SER A 71 -16.69 9.29 -7.36
CA SER A 71 -17.79 8.32 -7.32
C SER A 71 -17.55 7.16 -8.29
N TYR A 72 -16.99 7.43 -9.47
CA TYR A 72 -16.57 6.40 -10.41
C TYR A 72 -15.47 5.51 -9.84
N LEU A 73 -14.46 6.06 -9.16
CA LEU A 73 -13.41 5.24 -8.53
C LEU A 73 -13.96 4.30 -7.44
N ASN A 74 -14.98 4.75 -6.69
CA ASN A 74 -15.64 3.95 -5.65
C ASN A 74 -16.71 2.98 -6.18
N ALA A 75 -17.15 3.11 -7.42
CA ALA A 75 -18.15 2.21 -8.00
C ALA A 75 -17.56 0.82 -8.25
N ASP A 76 -18.35 -0.24 -8.10
CA ASP A 76 -17.88 -1.60 -8.38
C ASP A 76 -17.68 -1.83 -9.89
N GLY A 77 -16.69 -2.67 -10.23
CA GLY A 77 -16.32 -2.99 -11.62
C GLY A 77 -15.25 -2.06 -12.21
N VAL A 78 -14.47 -2.58 -13.17
CA VAL A 78 -13.44 -1.81 -13.87
C VAL A 78 -13.94 -1.49 -15.28
N PHE A 79 -14.55 -0.31 -15.44
CA PHE A 79 -14.97 0.21 -16.74
C PHE A 79 -14.05 1.36 -17.14
N ILE A 80 -13.23 1.24 -18.19
CA ILE A 80 -12.34 2.33 -18.60
C ILE A 80 -13.02 3.19 -19.70
N PRO A 81 -13.24 4.50 -19.45
CA PRO A 81 -13.66 5.47 -20.46
C PRO A 81 -12.88 5.35 -21.79
N GLY A 82 -13.59 5.25 -22.92
CA GLY A 82 -12.98 5.30 -24.26
C GLY A 82 -12.33 4.01 -24.77
N GLN A 83 -12.39 2.91 -24.01
CA GLN A 83 -12.00 1.58 -24.49
C GLN A 83 -13.20 0.64 -24.50
N SER A 84 -13.94 0.63 -25.61
CA SER A 84 -14.89 -0.44 -25.93
C SER A 84 -14.11 -1.75 -26.08
N GLY A 85 -13.96 -2.51 -24.99
CA GLY A 85 -13.26 -3.80 -25.02
C GLY A 85 -12.61 -4.25 -23.72
N LEU A 86 -12.49 -3.38 -22.71
CA LEU A 86 -12.08 -3.79 -21.35
C LEU A 86 -13.30 -3.81 -20.42
N THR A 87 -14.34 -4.55 -20.81
CA THR A 87 -15.32 -5.07 -19.85
C THR A 87 -14.69 -6.30 -19.20
N LEU A 88 -13.98 -6.12 -18.09
CA LEU A 88 -13.79 -7.23 -17.15
C LEU A 88 -15.12 -7.45 -16.44
N ALA A 89 -16.05 -8.10 -17.13
CA ALA A 89 -17.08 -8.84 -16.43
C ALA A 89 -16.37 -10.05 -15.81
N LEU A 90 -16.02 -9.96 -14.53
CA LEU A 90 -15.85 -11.13 -13.67
C LEU A 90 -17.23 -11.78 -13.45
N SER A 91 -17.98 -12.01 -14.52
CA SER A 91 -19.19 -12.82 -14.45
C SER A 91 -18.70 -14.25 -14.36
N ASP A 92 -19.01 -14.85 -13.22
CA ASP A 92 -18.91 -16.27 -12.90
C ASP A 92 -19.80 -17.05 -13.90
N SER A 93 -19.33 -17.19 -15.14
CA SER A 93 -19.93 -18.09 -16.11
C SER A 93 -19.15 -19.38 -16.04
N GLU A 94 -19.68 -20.32 -15.26
CA GLU A 94 -19.40 -21.75 -15.36
C GLU A 94 -19.66 -22.18 -16.82
N ASP A 95 -18.65 -22.06 -17.69
CA ASP A 95 -18.68 -22.71 -19.00
C ASP A 95 -17.66 -23.85 -19.00
N ASP A 96 -18.25 -25.04 -18.92
CA ASP A 96 -17.63 -26.35 -18.83
C ASP A 96 -17.01 -26.68 -20.22
N SER A 97 -15.81 -26.17 -20.48
CA SER A 97 -15.01 -26.61 -21.62
C SER A 97 -13.58 -26.92 -21.18
N ASP A 98 -13.26 -28.21 -21.23
CA ASP A 98 -11.93 -28.79 -21.04
C ASP A 98 -10.88 -28.06 -21.90
N ASP A 99 -10.08 -27.17 -21.29
CA ASP A 99 -8.80 -26.74 -21.85
C ASP A 99 -7.83 -26.34 -20.73
N GLU A 100 -6.56 -26.66 -20.95
CA GLU A 100 -5.42 -26.75 -20.01
C GLU A 100 -5.29 -25.61 -18.99
N ASP A 101 -4.72 -25.93 -17.81
CA ASP A 101 -4.38 -25.05 -16.67
C ASP A 101 -3.60 -23.77 -17.07
N ILE A 102 -4.27 -22.83 -17.72
CA ILE A 102 -3.78 -21.49 -18.02
C ILE A 102 -4.24 -20.60 -16.87
N SER A 103 -3.28 -19.97 -16.19
CA SER A 103 -3.61 -19.06 -15.09
C SER A 103 -4.47 -17.90 -15.57
N ASP A 104 -5.35 -17.36 -14.73
CA ASP A 104 -6.16 -16.18 -15.08
C ASP A 104 -5.30 -15.00 -15.56
N ALA A 105 -4.05 -14.91 -15.07
CA ALA A 105 -3.06 -13.95 -15.52
C ALA A 105 -2.61 -14.17 -16.98
N ASP A 106 -2.48 -15.41 -17.42
CA ASP A 106 -2.13 -15.76 -18.80
C ASP A 106 -3.31 -15.55 -19.76
N ARG A 107 -4.54 -15.82 -19.30
CA ARG A 107 -5.79 -15.53 -20.03
C ARG A 107 -5.98 -14.02 -20.20
N PHE A 108 -5.68 -13.24 -19.16
CA PHE A 108 -5.68 -11.77 -19.18
C PHE A 108 -4.62 -11.21 -20.14
N LYS A 109 -3.40 -11.76 -20.10
CA LYS A 109 -2.32 -11.37 -21.02
C LYS A 109 -2.68 -11.65 -22.48
N ALA A 110 -3.35 -12.77 -22.76
CA ALA A 110 -3.81 -13.12 -24.10
C ALA A 110 -4.88 -12.15 -24.64
N LEU A 111 -5.84 -11.76 -23.79
CA LEU A 111 -6.85 -10.75 -24.12
C LEU A 111 -6.20 -9.40 -24.43
N GLN A 112 -5.25 -8.97 -23.59
CA GLN A 112 -4.55 -7.70 -23.77
C GLN A 112 -3.68 -7.70 -25.04
N GLU A 113 -2.99 -8.80 -25.35
CA GLU A 113 -2.25 -8.98 -26.61
C GLU A 113 -3.18 -8.95 -27.84
N ALA A 114 -4.39 -9.51 -27.74
CA ALA A 114 -5.39 -9.47 -28.81
C ALA A 114 -5.87 -8.03 -29.09
N THR A 115 -6.16 -7.25 -28.04
CA THR A 115 -6.53 -5.83 -28.17
C THR A 115 -5.41 -4.99 -28.77
N PHE A 116 -4.15 -5.25 -28.39
CA PHE A 116 -2.98 -4.58 -28.98
C PHE A 116 -2.82 -4.92 -30.48
N ARG A 117 -3.06 -6.18 -30.88
CA ARG A 117 -3.04 -6.58 -32.30
C ARG A 117 -4.16 -5.93 -33.11
N GLN A 118 -5.34 -5.77 -32.51
CA GLN A 118 -6.48 -5.12 -33.15
C GLN A 118 -6.18 -3.63 -33.42
N ARG A 119 -5.50 -2.96 -32.47
CA ARG A 119 -5.01 -1.58 -32.62
C ARG A 119 -3.91 -1.43 -33.67
N ALA A 120 -3.05 -2.43 -33.84
CA ALA A 120 -2.01 -2.43 -34.88
C ALA A 120 -2.59 -2.64 -36.30
N LYS A 121 -3.72 -3.34 -36.43
CA LYS A 121 -4.43 -3.54 -37.71
C LYS A 121 -5.33 -2.38 -38.12
N ALA A 122 -5.79 -1.56 -37.18
CA ALA A 122 -6.60 -0.37 -37.47
C ALA A 122 -5.82 0.80 -38.12
N GLY A 123 -4.52 0.63 -38.38
CA GLY A 123 -3.64 1.63 -39.01
C GLY A 123 -3.39 1.46 -40.51
N GLU A 124 -4.01 0.49 -41.19
CA GLU A 124 -3.94 0.31 -42.65
C GLU A 124 -5.36 0.21 -43.24
N ASP A 125 -5.61 1.02 -44.28
CA ASP A 125 -6.91 1.42 -44.86
C ASP A 125 -7.86 0.31 -45.38
N ASP A 126 -9.17 0.63 -45.23
CA ASP A 126 -10.32 0.58 -46.17
C ASP A 126 -10.71 -0.73 -46.92
N SER A 127 -11.93 -1.24 -46.64
CA SER A 127 -13.00 -1.53 -47.62
C SER A 127 -14.08 -2.49 -47.07
N SER A 128 -15.34 -2.05 -47.19
CA SER A 128 -16.66 -2.74 -47.19
C SER A 128 -16.77 -4.25 -46.95
N ASP A 129 -17.72 -4.67 -46.10
CA ASP A 129 -19.03 -5.19 -46.54
C ASP A 129 -19.98 -5.42 -45.36
N ASP A 130 -21.27 -5.18 -45.60
CA ASP A 130 -22.41 -5.42 -44.71
C ASP A 130 -22.53 -6.91 -44.35
N ASP A 131 -22.79 -7.21 -43.08
CA ASP A 131 -23.64 -8.34 -42.71
C ASP A 131 -24.43 -7.95 -41.44
N GLU A 132 -25.75 -7.94 -41.60
CA GLU A 132 -26.76 -7.76 -40.55
C GLU A 132 -26.76 -8.99 -39.64
N ASP A 133 -26.38 -8.85 -38.38
CA ASP A 133 -26.73 -9.83 -37.35
C ASP A 133 -27.35 -9.14 -36.12
N ASP A 134 -28.55 -9.62 -35.83
CA ASP A 134 -29.50 -9.22 -34.80
C ASP A 134 -29.03 -9.77 -33.44
N GLU A 135 -28.35 -8.97 -32.63
CA GLU A 135 -28.09 -9.28 -31.22
C GLU A 135 -28.71 -8.25 -30.29
N SER A 136 -29.48 -8.78 -29.35
CA SER A 136 -30.20 -8.10 -28.28
C SER A 136 -29.43 -6.95 -27.64
N GLU A 137 -29.98 -5.73 -27.76
CA GLU A 137 -29.62 -4.57 -26.95
C GLU A 137 -29.89 -4.86 -25.45
N GLN A 138 -28.96 -5.53 -24.78
CA GLN A 138 -28.82 -5.40 -23.34
C GLN A 138 -28.21 -4.02 -23.09
N GLY A 139 -29.00 -3.12 -22.52
CA GLY A 139 -28.68 -1.69 -22.40
C GLY A 139 -27.25 -1.44 -21.95
N GLU A 140 -26.43 -0.97 -22.89
CA GLU A 140 -25.09 -0.47 -22.59
C GLU A 140 -25.24 0.69 -21.61
N THR A 141 -24.81 0.48 -20.38
CA THR A 141 -24.63 1.60 -19.45
C THR A 141 -23.67 2.59 -20.11
N PRO A 142 -24.00 3.89 -20.21
CA PRO A 142 -23.12 4.85 -20.86
C PRO A 142 -21.75 4.81 -20.18
N LEU A 143 -20.71 4.52 -20.96
CA LEU A 143 -19.33 4.53 -20.46
C LEU A 143 -19.08 5.88 -19.75
N PRO A 144 -18.52 5.86 -18.53
CA PRO A 144 -18.16 7.09 -17.85
C PRO A 144 -17.18 7.88 -18.74
N HIS A 145 -17.28 9.22 -18.76
CA HIS A 145 -16.46 10.06 -19.63
C HIS A 145 -16.17 11.40 -18.95
N PHE A 146 -14.89 11.75 -18.85
CA PHE A 146 -14.42 12.87 -18.04
C PHE A 146 -13.53 13.81 -18.86
N PRO A 147 -14.08 14.50 -19.88
CA PRO A 147 -13.29 15.17 -20.92
C PRO A 147 -12.43 16.34 -20.39
N GLY A 148 -12.82 16.95 -19.27
CA GLY A 148 -12.03 17.98 -18.60
C GLY A 148 -10.78 17.40 -17.94
N LEU A 149 -10.96 16.32 -17.18
CA LEU A 149 -9.90 15.61 -16.47
C LEU A 149 -8.95 14.91 -17.46
N GLU A 150 -9.51 14.18 -18.43
CA GLU A 150 -8.74 13.48 -19.48
C GLU A 150 -7.79 14.44 -20.20
N ARG A 151 -8.29 15.61 -20.62
CA ARG A 151 -7.47 16.63 -21.28
C ARG A 151 -6.36 17.15 -20.38
N GLU A 152 -6.63 17.37 -19.10
CA GLU A 152 -5.60 17.86 -18.17
C GLU A 152 -4.53 16.80 -17.91
N ILE A 153 -4.92 15.52 -17.84
CA ILE A 153 -3.99 14.39 -17.75
C ILE A 153 -3.13 14.31 -19.01
N GLU A 154 -3.71 14.34 -20.20
CA GLU A 154 -2.98 14.28 -21.48
C GLU A 154 -1.95 15.42 -21.61
N GLN A 155 -2.36 16.65 -21.30
CA GLN A 155 -1.45 17.81 -21.29
C GLN A 155 -0.29 17.61 -20.31
N THR A 156 -0.55 17.01 -19.16
CA THR A 156 0.47 16.76 -18.14
C THR A 156 1.44 15.66 -18.58
N ILE A 157 0.94 14.62 -19.24
CA ILE A 157 1.77 13.56 -19.82
C ILE A 157 2.70 14.15 -20.88
N GLU A 158 2.19 15.01 -21.76
CA GLU A 158 3.00 15.69 -22.78
C GLU A 158 4.06 16.60 -22.14
N GLU A 159 3.69 17.40 -21.14
CA GLU A 159 4.62 18.25 -20.39
C GLU A 159 5.75 17.45 -19.72
N PHE A 160 5.47 16.21 -19.31
CA PHE A 160 6.41 15.32 -18.61
C PHE A 160 7.10 14.31 -19.51
N GLU A 161 7.21 14.61 -20.81
CA GLU A 161 7.96 13.81 -21.79
C GLU A 161 7.34 12.42 -22.04
N GLY A 162 6.02 12.31 -21.94
CA GLY A 162 5.25 11.14 -22.37
C GLY A 162 5.14 10.01 -21.35
N ALA A 163 5.56 10.22 -20.10
CA ALA A 163 5.43 9.23 -19.04
C ALA A 163 5.29 9.84 -17.65
N VAL A 164 4.32 9.33 -16.89
CA VAL A 164 4.00 9.80 -15.55
C VAL A 164 3.80 8.65 -14.58
N PHE A 165 3.81 8.97 -13.29
CA PHE A 165 3.48 8.09 -12.18
C PHE A 165 2.29 8.70 -11.42
N PRO A 166 1.14 8.00 -11.31
CA PRO A 166 -0.03 8.51 -10.60
C PRO A 166 0.02 8.18 -9.09
N LYS A 167 -0.48 9.09 -8.26
CA LYS A 167 -0.87 8.84 -6.86
C LYS A 167 -2.06 9.74 -6.47
N LEU A 168 -2.75 9.41 -5.39
CA LEU A 168 -3.70 10.32 -4.77
C LEU A 168 -3.02 11.19 -3.69
N ASN A 169 -3.81 11.78 -2.79
CA ASN A 169 -3.38 12.61 -1.68
C ASN A 169 -2.20 11.98 -0.91
N TRP A 170 -2.29 10.68 -0.59
CA TRP A 170 -1.28 9.99 0.23
C TRP A 170 -0.69 8.79 -0.48
N SER A 171 -1.53 7.93 -1.06
CA SER A 171 -1.14 6.61 -1.54
C SER A 171 -0.98 6.55 -3.05
N SER A 172 -0.07 5.69 -3.49
CA SER A 172 0.14 5.34 -4.89
C SER A 172 -0.32 3.90 -5.15
N PRO A 173 -0.83 3.56 -6.35
CA PRO A 173 -1.43 2.26 -6.66
C PRO A 173 -0.39 1.14 -6.88
N ARG A 174 0.55 0.98 -5.95
CA ARG A 174 1.68 0.04 -6.07
C ARG A 174 1.24 -1.42 -6.03
N ASP A 175 0.21 -1.68 -5.25
CA ASP A 175 -0.51 -2.95 -5.14
C ASP A 175 -1.20 -3.34 -6.45
N ALA A 176 -1.58 -2.37 -7.30
CA ALA A 176 -2.22 -2.61 -8.59
C ALA A 176 -1.24 -2.80 -9.76
N SER A 177 0.08 -2.81 -9.55
CA SER A 177 1.04 -2.86 -10.68
C SER A 177 0.83 -4.06 -11.62
N TRP A 178 0.28 -5.16 -11.09
CA TRP A 178 0.03 -6.42 -11.81
C TRP A 178 -1.00 -6.31 -12.93
N ILE A 179 -1.94 -5.35 -12.85
CA ILE A 179 -2.98 -5.19 -13.88
C ILE A 179 -2.44 -4.48 -15.13
N ALA A 180 -1.35 -3.72 -14.98
CA ALA A 180 -0.73 -3.01 -16.09
C ALA A 180 0.00 -4.01 -17.00
N ALA A 181 -0.17 -3.87 -18.33
CA ALA A 181 0.46 -4.74 -19.33
C ALA A 181 1.99 -4.88 -19.17
N THR A 182 2.61 -3.81 -18.68
CA THR A 182 4.06 -3.70 -18.49
C THR A 182 4.52 -4.04 -17.07
N ASN A 183 3.59 -4.39 -16.16
CA ASN A 183 3.81 -4.64 -14.74
C ASN A 183 4.62 -3.51 -14.05
N THR A 184 4.28 -2.26 -14.37
CA THR A 184 4.94 -1.05 -13.87
C THR A 184 3.90 0.04 -13.64
N LEU A 185 4.25 0.98 -12.77
CA LEU A 185 3.45 2.17 -12.45
C LEU A 185 3.71 3.33 -13.42
N LYS A 186 4.41 3.06 -14.53
CA LYS A 186 4.63 4.00 -15.61
C LYS A 186 3.37 4.07 -16.47
N CYS A 187 2.70 5.22 -16.45
CA CYS A 187 1.57 5.51 -17.30
C CYS A 187 1.98 6.42 -18.46
N GLN A 188 1.46 6.12 -19.65
CA GLN A 188 1.72 6.90 -20.86
C GLN A 188 0.45 7.45 -21.50
N ASN A 189 -0.71 7.01 -21.03
CA ASN A 189 -2.02 7.49 -21.48
C ASN A 189 -3.01 7.51 -20.31
N VAL A 190 -4.20 8.08 -20.54
CA VAL A 190 -5.23 8.22 -19.49
C VAL A 190 -5.77 6.88 -19.02
N ALA A 191 -5.93 5.91 -19.94
CA ALA A 191 -6.44 4.59 -19.60
C ALA A 191 -5.51 3.84 -18.62
N ASP A 192 -4.19 3.95 -18.79
CA ASP A 192 -3.22 3.37 -17.85
C ASP A 192 -3.43 3.91 -16.42
N ILE A 193 -3.70 5.22 -16.30
CA ILE A 193 -3.91 5.88 -15.00
C ILE A 193 -5.23 5.42 -14.38
N PHE A 194 -6.31 5.45 -15.16
CA PHE A 194 -7.64 5.05 -14.66
C PHE A 194 -7.64 3.58 -14.23
N LEU A 195 -7.02 2.70 -15.02
CA LEU A 195 -6.88 1.29 -14.68
C LEU A 195 -6.15 1.09 -13.35
N LEU A 196 -4.96 1.69 -13.17
CA LEU A 196 -4.19 1.53 -11.94
C LEU A 196 -4.92 2.08 -10.71
N LEU A 197 -5.55 3.25 -10.83
CA LEU A 197 -6.30 3.84 -9.72
C LEU A 197 -7.52 3.01 -9.34
N LYS A 198 -8.24 2.47 -10.35
CA LYS A 198 -9.45 1.68 -10.13
C LYS A 198 -9.17 0.30 -9.54
N SER A 199 -7.99 -0.26 -9.80
CA SER A 199 -7.60 -1.61 -9.38
C SER A 199 -6.74 -1.64 -8.11
N SER A 200 -6.63 -0.53 -7.37
CA SER A 200 -5.80 -0.43 -6.16
C SER A 200 -6.63 -0.31 -4.89
N ASP A 201 -6.35 -1.19 -3.94
CA ASP A 201 -6.90 -1.16 -2.59
C ASP A 201 -6.37 0.03 -1.80
N PHE A 202 -5.11 0.43 -2.04
CA PHE A 202 -4.56 1.64 -1.41
C PHE A 202 -5.30 2.89 -1.85
N ILE A 203 -5.71 2.96 -3.11
CA ILE A 203 -6.52 4.05 -3.61
C ILE A 203 -7.94 3.99 -3.02
N ALA A 204 -8.56 2.81 -2.97
CA ALA A 204 -9.86 2.65 -2.32
C ALA A 204 -9.83 3.07 -0.84
N HIS A 205 -8.78 2.70 -0.11
CA HIS A 205 -8.55 3.10 1.27
C HIS A 205 -8.43 4.63 1.41
N ASP A 206 -7.63 5.30 0.56
CA ASP A 206 -7.51 6.76 0.56
C ASP A 206 -8.86 7.47 0.33
N LEU A 207 -9.77 6.85 -0.43
CA LEU A 207 -11.09 7.42 -0.76
C LEU A 207 -12.16 7.19 0.30
N ALA A 208 -12.10 6.06 1.02
CA ALA A 208 -13.16 5.63 1.93
C ALA A 208 -12.76 5.62 3.41
N HIS A 209 -11.50 5.36 3.73
CA HIS A 209 -11.03 5.02 5.08
C HIS A 209 -9.85 5.88 5.57
N ALA A 210 -9.52 6.97 4.87
CA ALA A 210 -8.32 7.76 5.15
C ALA A 210 -8.21 8.22 6.61
N TYR A 211 -9.36 8.61 7.21
CA TYR A 211 -9.42 9.18 8.56
C TYR A 211 -9.85 8.21 9.66
N GLU A 212 -10.03 6.92 9.36
CA GLU A 212 -10.54 5.92 10.32
C GLU A 212 -9.67 5.85 11.60
N ASP A 213 -8.35 5.94 11.44
CA ASP A 213 -7.38 5.91 12.54
C ASP A 213 -7.15 7.27 13.23
N CYS A 214 -7.84 8.34 12.81
CA CYS A 214 -7.65 9.67 13.39
C CYS A 214 -8.37 9.77 14.75
N SER A 215 -7.58 10.02 15.80
CA SER A 215 -8.04 10.17 17.19
C SER A 215 -9.00 11.34 17.40
N ASP A 216 -8.94 12.35 16.54
CA ASP A 216 -9.82 13.53 16.53
C ASP A 216 -10.93 13.44 15.48
N ALA A 217 -11.27 12.20 15.05
CA ALA A 217 -12.38 11.82 14.19
C ALA A 217 -13.39 12.96 14.02
N ALA A 218 -13.29 13.70 12.91
CA ALA A 218 -14.07 14.91 12.71
C ALA A 218 -15.56 14.54 12.72
N VAL A 219 -16.27 14.90 13.78
CA VAL A 219 -17.70 14.68 13.89
C VAL A 219 -18.39 15.70 12.99
N VAL A 220 -18.96 15.24 11.88
CA VAL A 220 -19.77 16.09 11.01
C VAL A 220 -21.22 15.94 11.43
N ALA A 221 -21.86 17.06 11.77
CA ALA A 221 -23.30 17.12 11.97
C ALA A 221 -23.99 17.18 10.60
N VAL A 222 -24.33 16.01 10.04
CA VAL A 222 -25.14 15.92 8.83
C VAL A 222 -26.56 15.57 9.26
N GLU A 223 -27.51 16.46 8.97
CA GLU A 223 -28.94 16.26 9.31
C GLU A 223 -29.22 15.97 10.80
N GLY A 224 -28.37 16.49 11.70
CA GLY A 224 -28.50 16.28 13.15
C GLY A 224 -28.02 14.92 13.65
N ILE A 225 -27.37 14.11 12.79
CA ILE A 225 -26.69 12.87 13.16
C ILE A 225 -25.18 13.17 13.18
N GLU A 226 -24.54 12.91 14.31
CA GLU A 226 -23.09 12.92 14.44
C GLU A 226 -22.50 11.70 13.72
N ARG A 227 -21.74 11.92 12.65
CA ARG A 227 -20.97 10.87 11.98
C ARG A 227 -19.49 11.22 11.97
N VAL A 228 -18.65 10.19 12.12
CA VAL A 228 -17.21 10.31 11.89
C VAL A 228 -16.99 10.56 10.40
N ARG A 229 -16.16 11.56 10.09
CA ARG A 229 -15.71 11.79 8.72
C ARG A 229 -14.65 10.75 8.37
N GLU A 230 -14.96 9.91 7.39
CA GLU A 230 -14.07 8.82 6.99
C GLU A 230 -13.29 9.15 5.69
N ARG A 231 -13.80 10.10 4.88
CA ARG A 231 -13.23 10.49 3.58
C ARG A 231 -12.77 11.96 3.46
N PRO A 232 -11.74 12.25 2.63
CA PRO A 232 -11.30 13.62 2.32
C PRO A 232 -12.39 14.48 1.65
N GLU A 233 -12.29 15.79 1.86
CA GLU A 233 -13.18 16.78 1.19
C GLU A 233 -12.73 17.02 -0.25
N THR A 234 -11.42 16.98 -0.46
CA THR A 234 -10.78 17.21 -1.75
C THR A 234 -9.86 16.04 -2.03
N VAL A 235 -10.19 15.27 -3.07
CA VAL A 235 -9.31 14.24 -3.60
C VAL A 235 -8.49 14.86 -4.72
N GLU A 236 -7.19 14.61 -4.72
CA GLU A 236 -6.27 15.08 -5.74
C GLU A 236 -5.62 13.93 -6.48
N LEU A 237 -5.51 14.06 -7.80
CA LEU A 237 -4.65 13.23 -8.63
C LEU A 237 -3.32 13.93 -8.80
N VAL A 238 -2.28 13.31 -8.27
CA VAL A 238 -0.90 13.74 -8.43
C VAL A 238 -0.29 12.95 -9.57
N LEU A 239 0.09 13.66 -10.63
CA LEU A 239 0.91 13.11 -11.69
C LEU A 239 2.34 13.55 -11.46
N ARG A 240 3.24 12.60 -11.20
CA ARG A 240 4.68 12.83 -11.08
C ARG A 240 5.38 12.45 -12.37
N LYS A 241 6.35 13.24 -12.82
CA LYS A 241 7.17 12.87 -13.98
C LYS A 241 7.81 11.49 -13.74
N TRP A 242 7.69 10.58 -14.69
CA TRP A 242 8.26 9.24 -14.55
C TRP A 242 9.77 9.31 -14.45
N PHE A 243 10.33 8.56 -13.49
CA PHE A 243 11.76 8.36 -13.34
C PHE A 243 12.01 6.91 -12.91
N ASP A 244 13.01 6.27 -13.52
CA ASP A 244 13.40 4.90 -13.18
C ASP A 244 14.27 4.92 -11.91
N LEU A 245 13.61 4.96 -10.77
CA LEU A 245 14.26 4.96 -9.46
C LEU A 245 14.80 3.56 -9.19
N ALA A 246 16.09 3.49 -8.81
CA ALA A 246 16.69 2.23 -8.40
C ALA A 246 16.18 1.87 -6.99
N PRO A 247 15.45 0.75 -6.81
CA PRO A 247 14.84 0.42 -5.51
C PRO A 247 15.84 0.33 -4.37
N SER A 248 17.07 -0.12 -4.67
CA SER A 248 18.19 -0.21 -3.73
C SER A 248 18.64 1.11 -3.12
N MET A 249 18.26 2.25 -3.72
CA MET A 249 18.68 3.58 -3.27
C MET A 249 17.50 4.39 -2.68
N GLU A 250 16.41 3.71 -2.32
CA GLU A 250 15.29 4.29 -1.58
C GLU A 250 15.40 3.97 -0.09
N PHE A 251 15.19 4.98 0.75
CA PHE A 251 15.28 4.87 2.20
C PHE A 251 14.11 5.58 2.86
N ARG A 252 13.59 4.98 3.93
CA ARG A 252 12.62 5.61 4.84
C ARG A 252 13.33 6.13 6.07
N CYS A 253 13.07 7.38 6.40
CA CYS A 253 13.66 8.08 7.51
C CYS A 253 12.58 8.34 8.57
N PHE A 254 12.89 8.03 9.83
CA PHE A 254 11.97 8.15 10.96
C PHE A 254 12.36 9.36 11.80
N VAL A 255 11.44 10.32 11.95
CA VAL A 255 11.65 11.55 12.71
C VAL A 255 10.72 11.54 13.91
N ARG A 256 11.29 11.81 15.08
CA ARG A 256 10.57 11.90 16.34
C ARG A 256 11.09 13.06 17.17
N ASP A 257 10.21 13.86 17.74
CA ASP A 257 10.57 15.08 18.48
C ASP A 257 11.54 16.00 17.69
N ASN A 258 11.34 16.11 16.37
CA ASN A 258 12.20 16.82 15.42
C ASN A 258 13.65 16.28 15.32
N LYS A 259 13.88 15.03 15.71
CA LYS A 259 15.17 14.34 15.58
C LYS A 259 15.03 13.14 14.65
N LEU A 260 15.98 12.97 13.74
CA LEU A 260 16.09 11.77 12.92
C LEU A 260 16.58 10.62 13.82
N VAL A 261 15.73 9.61 14.03
CA VAL A 261 16.01 8.48 14.95
C VAL A 261 16.44 7.21 14.22
N GLY A 262 16.01 7.04 12.96
CA GLY A 262 16.31 5.84 12.20
C GLY A 262 16.20 6.04 10.70
N ILE A 263 16.98 5.25 9.96
CA ILE A 263 16.99 5.19 8.50
C ILE A 263 16.89 3.71 8.11
N SER A 264 15.91 3.36 7.28
CA SER A 264 15.69 1.98 6.82
C SER A 264 15.76 1.89 5.31
N GLN A 265 16.40 0.85 4.79
CA GLN A 265 16.23 0.46 3.39
C GLN A 265 14.75 0.24 3.05
N ARG A 266 14.26 0.84 1.96
CA ARG A 266 12.84 0.78 1.60
C ARG A 266 12.44 -0.52 0.91
N ASP A 267 13.34 -1.06 0.09
CA ASP A 267 13.15 -2.29 -0.67
C ASP A 267 13.64 -3.50 0.14
N MET A 268 12.93 -4.63 0.09
CA MET A 268 13.24 -5.83 0.88
C MET A 268 14.21 -6.81 0.18
N THR A 269 14.92 -6.36 -0.86
CA THR A 269 15.96 -7.14 -1.53
C THR A 269 17.34 -6.88 -0.90
N TYR A 270 18.15 -7.92 -0.76
CA TYR A 270 19.55 -7.75 -0.35
C TYR A 270 20.40 -7.14 -1.47
N TYR A 271 21.19 -6.13 -1.14
CA TYR A 271 22.13 -5.50 -2.05
C TYR A 271 23.52 -5.41 -1.43
N ASP A 272 24.42 -6.30 -1.86
CA ASP A 272 25.78 -6.43 -1.30
C ASP A 272 26.58 -5.12 -1.27
N PHE A 273 26.42 -4.29 -2.30
CA PHE A 273 27.17 -3.05 -2.43
C PHE A 273 26.78 -1.98 -1.39
N LEU A 274 25.59 -2.05 -0.78
CA LEU A 274 25.10 -1.02 0.14
C LEU A 274 25.96 -0.94 1.42
N ARG A 275 26.47 -2.08 1.91
CA ARG A 275 27.37 -2.13 3.07
C ARG A 275 28.63 -1.29 2.85
N GLY A 276 29.15 -1.26 1.63
CA GLY A 276 30.37 -0.49 1.31
C GLY A 276 30.16 1.01 1.24
N ILE A 277 28.91 1.48 1.19
CA ILE A 277 28.56 2.90 1.05
C ILE A 277 27.64 3.40 2.18
N GLN A 278 27.36 2.57 3.19
CA GLN A 278 26.39 2.87 4.25
C GLN A 278 26.69 4.18 4.98
N GLU A 279 27.93 4.37 5.45
CA GLU A 279 28.35 5.57 6.17
C GLU A 279 28.16 6.84 5.32
N GLU A 280 28.51 6.79 4.03
CA GLU A 280 28.28 7.92 3.12
C GLU A 280 26.79 8.22 2.90
N LEU A 281 25.95 7.19 2.82
CA LEU A 281 24.50 7.37 2.67
C LEU A 281 23.89 7.95 3.95
N GLU A 282 24.32 7.47 5.11
CA GLU A 282 23.90 7.97 6.42
C GLU A 282 24.23 9.46 6.55
N ASP A 283 25.48 9.85 6.34
CA ASP A 283 25.93 11.25 6.40
C ASP A 283 25.10 12.14 5.46
N LYS A 284 24.91 11.70 4.22
CA LYS A 284 24.13 12.44 3.21
C LYS A 284 22.67 12.62 3.61
N ILE A 285 22.05 11.62 4.22
CA ILE A 285 20.65 11.67 4.66
C ILE A 285 20.52 12.57 5.89
N VAL A 286 21.47 12.50 6.83
CA VAL A 286 21.53 13.38 8.00
C VAL A 286 21.67 14.83 7.56
N ASP A 287 22.65 15.15 6.71
CA ASP A 287 22.85 16.49 6.16
C ASP A 287 21.58 16.99 5.46
N PHE A 288 20.94 16.15 4.64
CA PHE A 288 19.71 16.51 3.95
C PHE A 288 18.55 16.78 4.91
N PHE A 289 18.41 15.96 5.95
CA PHE A 289 17.41 16.18 6.98
C PHE A 289 17.64 17.52 7.70
N GLU A 290 18.84 17.75 8.23
CA GLU A 290 19.17 18.94 9.01
C GLU A 290 19.05 20.22 8.17
N ASP A 291 19.55 20.21 6.93
CA ASP A 291 19.59 21.40 6.08
C ASP A 291 18.26 21.71 5.38
N LYS A 292 17.46 20.69 5.06
CA LYS A 292 16.33 20.83 4.12
C LYS A 292 14.97 20.46 4.67
N ILE A 293 14.90 19.60 5.68
CA ILE A 293 13.64 19.04 6.17
C ILE A 293 13.31 19.55 7.57
N ASN A 294 14.28 19.51 8.49
CA ASN A 294 14.08 19.87 9.88
C ASN A 294 13.59 21.32 10.03
N GLY A 295 12.56 21.52 10.86
CA GLY A 295 11.89 22.81 11.05
C GLY A 295 11.06 23.33 9.87
N HIS A 296 10.98 22.60 8.74
CA HIS A 296 10.19 22.99 7.56
C HIS A 296 8.88 22.19 7.43
N PHE A 297 8.87 20.95 7.94
CA PHE A 297 7.67 20.14 8.10
C PHE A 297 6.90 20.56 9.38
N PRO A 298 5.56 20.63 9.37
CA PRO A 298 4.79 21.20 10.49
C PRO A 298 4.73 20.34 11.76
N ASP A 299 4.89 19.02 11.64
CA ASP A 299 4.81 18.10 12.77
C ASP A 299 6.20 17.72 13.30
N SER A 300 6.29 17.38 14.58
CA SER A 300 7.52 16.89 15.22
C SER A 300 7.83 15.42 14.95
N ASP A 301 6.79 14.64 14.64
CA ASP A 301 6.85 13.18 14.50
C ASP A 301 6.24 12.79 13.16
N TYR A 302 7.10 12.34 12.25
CA TYR A 302 6.74 11.95 10.88
C TYR A 302 7.78 10.99 10.32
N THR A 303 7.47 10.38 9.19
CA THR A 303 8.47 9.68 8.39
C THR A 303 8.55 10.35 7.02
N PHE A 304 9.72 10.28 6.40
CA PHE A 304 9.91 10.77 5.04
C PHE A 304 10.74 9.78 4.24
N ASP A 305 10.38 9.62 2.98
CA ASP A 305 11.07 8.73 2.06
C ASP A 305 12.02 9.55 1.17
N VAL A 306 13.23 9.04 0.95
CA VAL A 306 14.23 9.67 0.08
C VAL A 306 14.75 8.68 -0.94
N TYR A 307 15.12 9.21 -2.11
CA TYR A 307 15.86 8.50 -3.14
C TYR A 307 17.21 9.18 -3.37
N ILE A 308 18.28 8.40 -3.35
CA ILE A 308 19.62 8.88 -3.65
C ILE A 308 20.01 8.41 -5.06
N THR A 309 20.48 9.32 -5.91
CA THR A 309 20.88 8.94 -7.26
C THR A 309 22.03 7.91 -7.22
N ARG A 310 22.16 7.04 -8.23
CA ARG A 310 23.21 5.98 -8.24
C ARG A 310 24.65 6.52 -8.12
N ASN A 311 24.89 7.74 -8.59
CA ASN A 311 26.17 8.44 -8.43
C ASN A 311 26.33 9.15 -7.08
N ARG A 312 25.28 9.18 -6.23
CA ARG A 312 25.19 9.81 -4.90
C ARG A 312 25.37 11.34 -4.90
N ASP A 313 25.17 11.98 -6.05
CA ASP A 313 25.30 13.44 -6.20
C ASP A 313 24.05 14.21 -5.78
N ARG A 314 22.88 13.55 -5.77
CA ARG A 314 21.60 14.20 -5.45
C ARG A 314 20.70 13.29 -4.62
N ILE A 315 19.92 13.93 -3.76
CA ILE A 315 18.87 13.32 -2.96
C ILE A 315 17.55 13.93 -3.38
N TYR A 316 16.55 13.09 -3.61
CA TYR A 316 15.18 13.50 -3.87
C TYR A 316 14.30 13.08 -2.71
N LEU A 317 13.54 14.02 -2.16
CA LEU A 317 12.40 13.72 -1.30
C LEU A 317 11.32 13.02 -2.13
N ILE A 318 10.83 11.88 -1.65
CA ILE A 318 9.85 11.04 -2.34
C ILE A 318 8.46 11.19 -1.73
N ASP A 319 8.35 11.13 -0.41
CA ASP A 319 7.06 11.20 0.28
C ASP A 319 7.20 11.59 1.76
N PHE A 320 6.11 12.03 2.37
CA PHE A 320 5.94 12.14 3.82
C PHE A 320 4.81 11.21 4.28
N ASN A 321 4.98 10.57 5.44
CA ASN A 321 3.94 9.75 6.06
C ASN A 321 3.86 10.06 7.56
N PRO A 322 2.70 9.83 8.19
CA PRO A 322 2.57 10.00 9.63
C PRO A 322 3.49 9.04 10.40
N PHE A 323 3.98 9.46 11.56
CA PHE A 323 4.63 8.55 12.51
C PHE A 323 3.54 7.79 13.29
N ALA A 324 3.01 6.75 12.66
CA ALA A 324 1.88 5.98 13.17
C ALA A 324 1.96 4.52 12.72
N GLN A 325 1.26 3.63 13.43
CA GLN A 325 1.33 2.19 13.23
C GLN A 325 0.92 1.73 11.81
N LYS A 326 0.04 2.48 11.14
CA LYS A 326 -0.35 2.25 9.73
C LYS A 326 0.79 2.43 8.73
N THR A 327 1.84 3.16 9.11
CA THR A 327 3.02 3.34 8.26
C THR A 327 3.96 2.16 8.46
N ASP A 328 4.39 1.55 7.37
CA ASP A 328 5.33 0.44 7.40
C ASP A 328 6.67 0.87 8.02
N SER A 329 7.07 0.19 9.10
CA SER A 329 8.33 0.40 9.83
C SER A 329 9.53 -0.31 9.20
N LEU A 330 9.30 -1.14 8.18
CA LEU A 330 10.32 -1.79 7.35
C LEU A 330 11.28 -2.65 8.19
N LEU A 331 12.56 -2.29 8.25
CA LEU A 331 13.59 -3.03 9.02
C LEU A 331 13.60 -2.68 10.51
N PHE A 332 12.60 -1.94 10.99
CA PHE A 332 12.43 -1.62 12.40
C PHE A 332 11.12 -2.19 12.94
N GLU A 333 11.12 -2.48 14.24
CA GLU A 333 9.91 -2.61 15.02
C GLU A 333 9.47 -1.23 15.50
N TRP A 334 8.16 -0.96 15.54
CA TRP A 334 7.68 0.31 16.10
C TRP A 334 8.04 0.49 17.57
N GLN A 335 8.15 -0.63 18.30
CA GLN A 335 8.49 -0.64 19.72
C GLN A 335 9.86 0.00 19.96
N GLU A 336 10.87 -0.38 19.18
CA GLU A 336 12.20 0.20 19.31
C GLU A 336 12.23 1.66 18.84
N LEU A 337 11.57 2.02 17.72
CA LEU A 337 11.51 3.41 17.26
C LEU A 337 10.91 4.34 18.33
N LEU A 338 9.95 3.85 19.11
CA LEU A 338 9.33 4.56 20.24
C LEU A 338 10.19 4.57 21.51
N LEU A 339 11.26 3.78 21.59
CA LEU A 339 12.22 3.79 22.68
C LEU A 339 13.50 4.56 22.33
N LEU A 340 13.82 4.68 21.03
CA LEU A 340 14.86 5.57 20.53
C LEU A 340 14.48 7.02 20.95
N ASN A 341 15.35 7.64 21.76
CA ASN A 341 15.24 8.93 22.47
C ASN A 341 14.75 8.92 23.94
N LEU A 342 14.36 7.79 24.54
CA LEU A 342 13.89 7.80 25.94
C LEU A 342 15.03 7.77 26.97
N ASP A 343 16.21 7.27 26.61
CA ASP A 343 17.26 6.95 27.59
C ASP A 343 18.35 8.03 27.76
N ASP A 344 18.54 8.98 26.82
CA ASP A 344 19.63 9.95 26.90
C ASP A 344 19.16 11.41 26.73
N LYS A 345 18.85 12.06 27.85
CA LYS A 345 18.57 13.50 27.90
C LYS A 345 19.80 14.39 27.69
N ASP A 346 21.00 13.81 27.62
CA ASP A 346 22.28 14.55 27.71
C ASP A 346 23.14 14.56 26.43
N THR A 347 22.64 14.05 25.29
CA THR A 347 23.44 14.04 24.05
C THR A 347 22.69 14.68 22.87
N GLU A 348 23.05 15.92 22.53
CA GLU A 348 22.59 16.63 21.32
C GLU A 348 23.10 16.01 20.01
N LEU A 349 23.95 14.97 20.06
CA LEU A 349 24.72 14.43 18.93
C LEU A 349 24.54 12.91 18.76
N GLN A 350 23.33 12.38 18.94
CA GLN A 350 23.08 10.98 18.63
C GLN A 350 22.78 10.84 17.13
N LEU A 351 23.69 10.19 16.40
CA LEU A 351 23.46 9.81 15.01
C LEU A 351 22.29 8.82 14.91
N PRO A 352 21.49 8.88 13.84
CA PRO A 352 20.39 7.94 13.64
C PRO A 352 20.91 6.53 13.42
N ILE A 353 20.09 5.53 13.76
CA ILE A 353 20.43 4.14 13.43
C ILE A 353 20.07 3.90 11.96
N MET A 354 21.05 3.56 11.11
CA MET A 354 20.80 3.10 9.75
C MET A 354 20.76 1.56 9.67
N ARG A 355 19.69 1.01 9.08
CA ARG A 355 19.51 -0.42 8.85
C ARG A 355 19.40 -0.76 7.37
N LEU A 356 20.19 -1.74 6.97
CA LEU A 356 20.21 -2.36 5.65
C LEU A 356 20.00 -3.86 5.81
N LEU A 357 19.50 -4.52 4.77
CA LEU A 357 19.44 -5.98 4.77
C LEU A 357 20.86 -6.56 4.76
N GLU A 358 21.12 -7.51 5.66
CA GLU A 358 22.46 -8.08 5.84
C GLU A 358 22.73 -9.32 4.97
N SER A 359 21.68 -9.96 4.44
CA SER A 359 21.80 -11.14 3.58
C SER A 359 20.55 -11.39 2.75
N GLU A 360 20.68 -12.15 1.65
CA GLU A 360 19.52 -12.61 0.88
C GLU A 360 18.54 -13.44 1.71
N ALA A 361 19.05 -14.23 2.67
CA ALA A 361 18.21 -15.02 3.55
C ALA A 361 17.31 -14.14 4.41
N ALA A 362 17.84 -13.03 4.95
CA ALA A 362 17.05 -12.07 5.71
C ALA A 362 15.92 -11.46 4.86
N GLY A 363 16.21 -11.05 3.61
CA GLY A 363 15.20 -10.50 2.71
C GLY A 363 14.06 -11.47 2.36
N ARG A 364 14.34 -12.78 2.26
CA ARG A 364 13.30 -13.80 2.01
C ARG A 364 12.36 -14.04 3.19
N HIS A 365 12.79 -13.73 4.41
CA HIS A 365 11.94 -13.84 5.61
C HIS A 365 11.12 -12.58 5.85
N MET A 366 11.46 -11.46 5.20
CA MET A 366 10.62 -10.27 5.19
C MET A 366 9.42 -10.54 4.27
N GLN A 367 8.22 -10.17 4.72
CA GLN A 367 6.99 -10.36 3.94
C GLN A 367 7.12 -9.65 2.58
N GLN A 368 6.63 -10.29 1.52
CA GLN A 368 6.60 -9.68 0.20
C GLN A 368 5.72 -8.42 0.26
N PRO A 369 6.14 -7.28 -0.32
CA PRO A 369 5.36 -6.05 -0.28
C PRO A 369 3.94 -6.29 -0.80
N PHE A 370 2.94 -5.86 -0.03
CA PHE A 370 1.53 -5.84 -0.43
C PHE A 370 0.91 -7.21 -0.71
N SER A 371 1.49 -8.30 -0.19
CA SER A 371 0.94 -9.64 -0.39
C SER A 371 -0.49 -9.78 0.15
N PHE A 372 -0.84 -9.05 1.21
CA PHE A 372 -2.19 -9.06 1.79
C PHE A 372 -3.22 -8.36 0.91
N ASN A 373 -2.85 -7.23 0.28
CA ASN A 373 -3.67 -6.51 -0.71
C ASN A 373 -3.82 -7.23 -2.06
N ARG A 374 -3.35 -8.47 -2.16
CA ARG A 374 -3.62 -9.35 -3.31
C ARG A 374 -4.72 -10.37 -3.03
N TYR A 375 -5.24 -10.38 -1.81
CA TYR A 375 -6.29 -11.30 -1.38
C TYR A 375 -7.45 -10.50 -0.75
N PRO A 376 -8.69 -10.96 -0.91
CA PRO A 376 -9.84 -10.32 -0.25
C PRO A 376 -9.62 -10.17 1.25
N ALA A 377 -10.12 -9.07 1.85
CA ALA A 377 -9.98 -8.79 3.28
C ALA A 377 -10.43 -9.96 4.18
N ASP A 378 -11.45 -10.70 3.73
CA ASP A 378 -11.92 -11.91 4.40
C ASP A 378 -10.84 -13.00 4.53
N VAL A 379 -9.97 -13.13 3.53
CA VAL A 379 -8.86 -14.10 3.49
C VAL A 379 -7.73 -13.65 4.41
N THR A 380 -7.45 -12.35 4.46
CA THR A 380 -6.40 -11.78 5.31
C THR A 380 -6.78 -11.84 6.78
N ASP A 381 -8.05 -11.58 7.13
CA ASP A 381 -8.56 -11.64 8.50
C ASP A 381 -8.54 -13.06 9.07
N LEU A 382 -8.81 -14.06 8.23
CA LEU A 382 -8.73 -15.48 8.61
C LEU A 382 -7.28 -15.94 8.83
N SER A 383 -6.31 -15.29 8.20
CA SER A 383 -4.88 -15.67 8.28
C SER A 383 -4.18 -15.17 9.55
N ASN A 384 -4.77 -14.21 10.28
CA ASN A 384 -4.17 -13.64 11.48
C ASN A 384 -4.14 -14.64 12.65
N GLY A 385 -2.99 -15.28 12.84
CA GLY A 385 -2.68 -16.09 14.03
C GLY A 385 -3.17 -17.54 13.98
N GLN A 386 -3.64 -18.03 12.84
CA GLN A 386 -4.09 -19.41 12.66
C GLN A 386 -3.03 -20.27 11.98
N THR A 387 -2.97 -21.55 12.33
CA THR A 387 -2.17 -22.52 11.57
C THR A 387 -2.80 -22.77 10.20
N VAL A 388 -2.01 -23.20 9.20
CA VAL A 388 -2.50 -23.46 7.83
C VAL A 388 -3.70 -24.42 7.80
N ALA A 389 -3.77 -25.37 8.73
CA ALA A 389 -4.89 -26.30 8.85
C ALA A 389 -6.17 -25.62 9.38
N GLU A 390 -6.04 -24.74 10.37
CA GLU A 390 -7.16 -23.98 10.94
C GLU A 390 -7.70 -22.94 9.94
N PHE A 391 -6.80 -22.28 9.19
CA PHE A 391 -7.15 -21.40 8.09
C PHE A 391 -7.95 -22.13 7.01
N ALA A 392 -7.48 -23.31 6.57
CA ALA A 392 -8.17 -24.09 5.54
C ALA A 392 -9.58 -24.49 6.01
N GLU A 393 -9.73 -24.96 7.25
CA GLU A 393 -11.03 -25.35 7.80
C GLU A 393 -11.99 -24.14 7.93
N ALA A 394 -11.49 -22.99 8.39
CA ALA A 394 -12.28 -21.78 8.51
C ALA A 394 -12.71 -21.20 7.15
N PHE A 395 -11.80 -21.21 6.17
CA PHE A 395 -12.06 -20.78 4.80
C PHE A 395 -13.12 -21.68 4.12
N TYR A 396 -12.95 -23.01 4.18
CA TYR A 396 -13.93 -23.96 3.61
C TYR A 396 -15.33 -23.78 4.22
N LYS A 397 -15.41 -23.51 5.52
CA LYS A 397 -16.68 -23.30 6.21
C LYS A 397 -17.36 -22.00 5.79
N LYS A 398 -16.59 -20.94 5.50
CA LYS A 398 -17.10 -19.64 5.02
C LYS A 398 -17.60 -19.75 3.57
N VAL A 399 -16.86 -20.44 2.70
CA VAL A 399 -17.25 -20.71 1.31
C VAL A 399 -18.55 -21.54 1.25
N GLN A 400 -18.68 -22.58 2.10
CA GLN A 400 -19.91 -23.36 2.20
C GLN A 400 -21.09 -22.57 2.76
N ALA A 401 -20.86 -21.62 3.67
CA ALA A 401 -21.92 -20.76 4.19
C ALA A 401 -22.42 -19.77 3.13
N ALA A 402 -21.52 -19.23 2.29
CA ALA A 402 -21.89 -18.34 1.18
C ALA A 402 -22.71 -19.07 0.11
N ALA A 403 -22.34 -20.32 -0.24
CA ALA A 403 -23.02 -21.14 -1.23
C ALA A 403 -24.44 -21.63 -0.83
N VAL A 404 -24.86 -21.44 0.42
CA VAL A 404 -26.19 -21.84 0.94
C VAL A 404 -27.15 -20.64 1.01
N THR A 405 -26.69 -19.44 0.64
CA THR A 405 -27.46 -18.19 0.73
C THR A 405 -28.06 -17.69 -0.58
N ASP A 406 -27.98 -18.48 -1.66
CA ASP A 406 -28.73 -18.24 -2.91
C ASP A 406 -29.97 -19.13 -3.06
#